data_AF-A0A8T4A996-F1
#
_entry.id   AF-A0A8T4A996-F1
#
_cell.length_a   1.000
_cell.length_b   1.000
_cell.length_c   1.000
_cell.angle_alpha   90.00
_cell.angle_beta   90.00
_cell.angle_gamma   90.00
#
_symmetry.space_group_name_H-M   'P 1'
#
loop_
_entity.id
_entity.type
_entity.pdbx_description
1 polymer ?
#
loop_
_entity_poly.entity_id
_entity_poly.type
_entity_poly.pdbx_seq_one_letter_code
_entity_poly.pdbx_strand_id
1 'polypeptide(L)'
;MQTAYKFRLYPTREQEQRLLWTLDRCRYAYNFLLSELQNQKIIDKAQLQEMITDLKRIEPELQKVHSKTLQYENYRLFSNLHALSQLKKNGKKIGRLRFKGKDWFKTFTYNQSGFAIMQNQTRYDKLWLSKIGEIPFIMHRDVEGKIKQITIKHYPSGKWYASIIAETKDEIPKTENKDKVGIDLGTINYAYDSNGNHFDNPKHLDKSLKKLRKEQRRLSIKKKGSDNRQKCSNCGKEVPKKLWNRIHKCSCGLEIDRDYNSAMNILKRALESLPPERRESTPVETEPLLKNDRRTESASVNFEQVWSEKQEAPCDSWE
;
A
#
# COMPACT_ATOMS: atom_id res chain seq x y z
N MET A 1 -5.30 26.46 -7.44
CA MET A 1 -4.10 25.73 -6.95
C MET A 1 -4.22 24.24 -7.27
N GLN A 2 -3.13 23.49 -7.50
CA GLN A 2 -3.17 22.02 -7.62
C GLN A 2 -2.64 21.37 -6.34
N THR A 3 -3.43 20.49 -5.75
CA THR A 3 -3.10 19.78 -4.50
C THR A 3 -3.03 18.28 -4.77
N ALA A 4 -1.99 17.62 -4.25
CA ALA A 4 -1.80 16.18 -4.37
C ALA A 4 -2.12 15.48 -3.04
N TYR A 5 -3.16 14.65 -3.05
CA TYR A 5 -3.58 13.82 -1.91
C TYR A 5 -3.09 12.39 -2.09
N LYS A 6 -2.50 11.79 -1.05
CA LYS A 6 -1.93 10.44 -1.13
C LYS A 6 -2.67 9.48 -0.21
N PHE A 7 -3.33 8.47 -0.79
CA PHE A 7 -4.10 7.46 -0.06
C PHE A 7 -3.54 6.06 -0.24
N ARG A 8 -3.65 5.22 0.80
CA ARG A 8 -3.29 3.80 0.75
C ARG A 8 -4.46 2.99 0.19
N LEU A 9 -4.18 2.14 -0.79
CA LEU A 9 -5.14 1.22 -1.38
C LEU A 9 -5.02 -0.18 -0.77
N TYR A 10 -6.13 -0.91 -0.73
CA TYR A 10 -6.24 -2.27 -0.22
C TYR A 10 -6.89 -3.19 -1.28
N PRO A 11 -6.20 -3.45 -2.41
CA PRO A 11 -6.74 -4.30 -3.46
C PRO A 11 -6.90 -5.75 -2.99
N THR A 12 -7.90 -6.44 -3.55
CA THR A 12 -7.98 -7.91 -3.46
C THR A 12 -6.84 -8.56 -4.27
N ARG A 13 -6.59 -9.85 -4.07
CA ARG A 13 -5.54 -10.58 -4.83
C ARG A 13 -5.75 -10.52 -6.35
N GLU A 14 -7.00 -10.63 -6.80
CA GLU A 14 -7.34 -10.52 -8.22
C GLU A 14 -7.11 -9.10 -8.75
N GLN A 15 -7.50 -8.08 -7.97
CA GLN A 15 -7.24 -6.68 -8.33
C GLN A 15 -5.75 -6.38 -8.37
N GLU A 16 -4.97 -6.91 -7.43
CA GLU A 16 -3.51 -6.77 -7.42
C GLU A 16 -2.88 -7.38 -8.68
N GLN A 17 -3.33 -8.55 -9.12
CA GLN A 17 -2.88 -9.15 -10.37
C GLN A 17 -3.20 -8.26 -11.57
N ARG A 18 -4.42 -7.69 -11.64
CA ARG A 18 -4.80 -6.73 -12.68
C ARG A 18 -3.93 -5.47 -12.64
N LEU A 19 -3.68 -4.91 -11.45
CA LEU A 19 -2.83 -3.74 -11.26
C LEU A 19 -1.38 -3.97 -11.71
N LEU A 20 -0.80 -5.11 -11.36
CA LEU A 20 0.54 -5.52 -11.79
C LEU A 20 0.60 -5.74 -13.31
N TRP A 21 -0.42 -6.38 -13.86
CA TRP A 21 -0.55 -6.60 -15.29
C TRP A 21 -0.67 -5.26 -16.04
N THR A 22 -1.49 -4.32 -15.56
CA THR A 22 -1.62 -2.97 -16.13
C THR A 22 -0.29 -2.22 -16.08
N LEU A 23 0.47 -2.29 -14.98
CA LEU A 23 1.81 -1.71 -14.91
C LEU A 23 2.74 -2.25 -16.01
N ASP A 24 2.70 -3.57 -16.25
CA ASP A 24 3.53 -4.19 -17.27
C ASP A 24 3.10 -3.80 -18.69
N ARG A 25 1.79 -3.67 -18.95
CA ARG A 25 1.28 -3.15 -20.22
C ARG A 25 1.66 -1.69 -20.46
N CYS A 26 1.61 -0.84 -19.44
CA CYS A 26 2.11 0.55 -19.52
C CYS A 26 3.62 0.58 -19.76
N ARG A 27 4.39 -0.29 -19.11
CA ARG A 27 5.84 -0.45 -19.36
C ARG A 27 6.12 -0.84 -20.80
N TYR A 28 5.36 -1.80 -21.34
CA TYR A 28 5.47 -2.23 -22.72
C TYR A 28 5.20 -1.08 -23.69
N ALA A 29 4.08 -0.37 -23.52
CA ALA A 29 3.75 0.79 -24.35
C ALA A 29 4.83 1.89 -24.25
N TYR A 30 5.30 2.22 -23.04
CA TYR A 30 6.38 3.19 -22.85
C TYR A 30 7.67 2.79 -23.59
N ASN A 31 8.09 1.52 -23.48
CA ASN A 31 9.29 1.01 -24.12
C ASN A 31 9.16 0.98 -25.65
N PHE A 32 7.98 0.61 -26.16
CA PHE A 32 7.67 0.66 -27.59
C PHE A 32 7.82 2.10 -28.11
N LEU A 33 7.15 3.07 -27.49
CA LEU A 33 7.22 4.48 -27.89
C LEU A 33 8.65 5.04 -27.79
N LEU A 34 9.42 4.62 -26.77
CA LEU A 34 10.82 4.98 -26.65
C LEU A 34 11.69 4.38 -27.76
N SER A 35 11.40 3.15 -28.18
CA SER A 35 12.09 2.49 -29.31
C SER A 35 11.87 3.26 -30.61
N GLU A 36 10.62 3.59 -30.91
CA GLU A 36 10.26 4.36 -32.10
C GLU A 36 10.95 5.73 -32.11
N LEU A 37 10.91 6.43 -30.96
CA LEU A 37 11.61 7.70 -30.78
C LEU A 37 13.13 7.60 -31.00
N GLN A 38 13.75 6.46 -30.64
CA GLN A 38 15.18 6.26 -30.84
C GLN A 38 15.53 5.93 -32.29
N ASN A 39 14.63 5.28 -33.02
CA ASN A 39 14.84 4.87 -34.41
C ASN A 39 14.67 6.01 -35.42
N GLN A 40 13.84 7.02 -35.12
CA GLN A 40 13.56 8.11 -36.05
C GLN A 40 14.11 9.45 -35.54
N LYS A 41 14.71 10.24 -36.44
CA LYS A 41 15.34 11.53 -36.10
C LYS A 41 14.32 12.65 -35.80
N ILE A 42 13.14 12.58 -36.40
CA ILE A 42 12.09 13.60 -36.29
C ILE A 42 10.78 12.86 -36.05
N ILE A 43 10.43 12.65 -34.79
CA ILE A 43 9.11 12.19 -34.40
C ILE A 43 8.45 13.29 -33.58
N ASP A 44 7.26 13.68 -34.02
CA ASP A 44 6.40 14.54 -33.21
C ASP A 44 5.57 13.71 -32.21
N LYS A 45 5.19 14.34 -31.11
CA LYS A 45 4.35 13.76 -30.07
C LYS A 45 3.02 13.22 -30.61
N ALA A 46 2.43 13.89 -31.61
CA ALA A 46 1.18 13.45 -32.23
C ALA A 46 1.34 12.11 -32.97
N GLN A 47 2.44 11.93 -33.70
CA GLN A 47 2.71 10.68 -34.43
C GLN A 47 2.84 9.49 -33.48
N LEU A 48 3.62 9.63 -32.39
CA LEU A 48 3.70 8.57 -31.36
C LEU A 48 2.36 8.29 -30.69
N GLN A 49 1.50 9.31 -30.57
CA GLN A 49 0.17 9.16 -30.02
C GLN A 49 -0.70 8.27 -30.91
N GLU A 50 -0.64 8.47 -32.23
CA GLU A 50 -1.38 7.68 -33.22
C GLU A 50 -0.91 6.22 -33.23
N MET A 51 0.40 5.98 -33.13
CA MET A 51 0.98 4.63 -33.07
C MET A 51 0.45 3.79 -31.90
N ILE A 52 -0.07 4.40 -30.82
CA ILE A 52 -0.73 3.65 -29.73
C ILE A 52 -1.97 2.91 -30.25
N THR A 53 -2.65 3.46 -31.25
CA THR A 53 -3.82 2.83 -31.88
C THR A 53 -3.40 1.59 -32.67
N ASP A 54 -2.32 1.68 -33.44
CA ASP A 54 -1.77 0.53 -34.17
C ASP A 54 -1.18 -0.51 -33.22
N LEU A 55 -0.53 -0.07 -32.13
CA LEU A 55 -0.03 -0.97 -31.10
C LEU A 55 -1.15 -1.81 -30.48
N LYS A 56 -2.36 -1.25 -30.30
CA LYS A 56 -3.54 -2.00 -29.83
C LYS A 56 -4.12 -2.97 -30.86
N ARG A 57 -3.81 -2.80 -32.15
CA ARG A 57 -4.16 -3.76 -33.20
C ARG A 57 -3.18 -4.93 -33.20
N ILE A 58 -1.89 -4.63 -33.04
CA ILE A 58 -0.81 -5.64 -32.98
C ILE A 58 -0.87 -6.45 -31.68
N GLU A 59 -1.12 -5.79 -30.55
CA GLU A 59 -1.25 -6.40 -29.23
C GLU A 59 -2.67 -6.12 -28.66
N PRO A 60 -3.66 -6.96 -28.99
CA PRO A 60 -5.06 -6.77 -28.58
C PRO A 60 -5.26 -6.71 -27.06
N GLU A 61 -4.38 -7.35 -26.30
CA GLU A 61 -4.40 -7.31 -24.83
C GLU A 61 -4.34 -5.88 -24.28
N LEU A 62 -3.70 -4.93 -24.97
CA LEU A 62 -3.66 -3.52 -24.56
C LEU A 62 -5.05 -2.86 -24.51
N GLN A 63 -6.05 -3.41 -25.19
CA GLN A 63 -7.43 -2.92 -25.11
C GLN A 63 -8.07 -3.17 -23.73
N LYS A 64 -7.52 -4.10 -22.94
CA LYS A 64 -7.93 -4.31 -21.54
C LYS A 64 -7.35 -3.24 -20.61
N VAL A 65 -6.42 -2.40 -21.05
CA VAL A 65 -5.99 -1.21 -20.31
C VAL A 65 -6.86 -0.02 -20.69
N HIS A 66 -7.19 0.83 -19.71
CA HIS A 66 -7.92 2.06 -19.99
C HIS A 66 -7.17 2.94 -21.00
N SER A 67 -7.87 3.45 -22.01
CA SER A 67 -7.25 4.10 -23.17
C SER A 67 -6.41 5.31 -22.77
N LYS A 68 -6.93 6.18 -21.89
CA LYS A 68 -6.20 7.38 -21.42
C LYS A 68 -4.93 7.02 -20.65
N THR A 69 -4.90 5.89 -19.96
CA THR A 69 -3.71 5.41 -19.25
C THR A 69 -2.57 5.08 -20.20
N LEU A 70 -2.85 4.42 -21.33
CA LEU A 70 -1.83 4.17 -22.36
C LEU A 70 -1.38 5.47 -23.04
N GLN A 71 -2.34 6.34 -23.36
CA GLN A 71 -2.07 7.66 -23.93
C GLN A 71 -1.18 8.53 -23.02
N TYR A 72 -1.34 8.39 -21.70
CA TYR A 72 -0.51 9.09 -20.72
C TYR A 72 0.96 8.68 -20.78
N GLU A 73 1.30 7.47 -21.24
CA GLU A 73 2.69 7.04 -21.33
C GLU A 73 3.48 7.81 -22.39
N ASN A 74 2.82 8.24 -23.48
CA ASN A 74 3.41 9.17 -24.44
C ASN A 74 3.62 10.56 -23.81
N TYR A 75 2.61 11.08 -23.09
CA TYR A 75 2.76 12.33 -22.34
C TYR A 75 3.94 12.26 -21.35
N ARG A 76 4.04 11.16 -20.60
CA ARG A 76 5.13 10.89 -19.65
C ARG A 76 6.49 10.89 -20.34
N LEU A 77 6.59 10.27 -21.52
CA LEU A 77 7.83 10.23 -22.31
C LEU A 77 8.30 11.64 -22.66
N PHE A 78 7.44 12.47 -23.25
CA PHE A 78 7.78 13.85 -23.63
C PHE A 78 8.00 14.78 -22.43
N SER A 79 7.23 14.61 -21.35
CA SER A 79 7.45 15.35 -20.09
C SER A 79 8.86 15.08 -19.53
N ASN A 80 9.30 13.82 -19.54
CA ASN A 80 10.65 13.46 -19.11
C ASN A 80 11.73 14.02 -20.05
N LEU A 81 11.52 14.01 -21.36
CA LEU A 81 12.44 14.62 -22.33
C LEU A 81 12.58 16.13 -22.12
N HIS A 82 11.46 16.83 -21.90
CA HIS A 82 11.46 18.25 -21.59
C HIS A 82 12.24 18.52 -20.30
N ALA A 83 11.99 17.75 -19.23
CA ALA A 83 12.72 17.89 -17.97
C ALA A 83 14.23 17.68 -18.15
N LEU A 84 14.65 16.66 -18.92
CA LEU A 84 16.07 16.44 -19.23
C LEU A 84 16.67 17.61 -20.03
N SER A 85 15.94 18.13 -21.02
CA SER A 85 16.37 19.30 -21.81
C SER A 85 16.61 20.53 -20.93
N GLN A 86 15.71 20.82 -19.99
CA GLN A 86 15.88 21.92 -19.05
C GLN A 86 17.10 21.72 -18.14
N LEU A 87 17.32 20.50 -17.63
CA LEU A 87 18.51 20.21 -16.83
C LEU A 87 19.81 20.37 -17.63
N LYS A 88 19.81 20.03 -18.92
CA LYS A 88 20.95 20.24 -19.82
C LYS A 88 21.23 21.73 -20.02
N LYS A 89 20.19 22.54 -20.24
CA LYS A 89 20.30 24.00 -20.35
C LYS A 89 20.90 24.62 -19.08
N ASN A 90 20.57 24.05 -17.92
CA ASN A 90 21.12 24.46 -16.63
C ASN A 90 22.52 23.88 -16.35
N GLY A 91 23.25 23.43 -17.38
CA GLY A 91 24.65 22.98 -17.28
C GLY A 91 24.86 21.60 -16.66
N LYS A 92 23.80 20.83 -16.36
CA LYS A 92 23.97 19.50 -15.76
C LYS A 92 24.34 18.45 -16.80
N LYS A 93 25.27 17.55 -16.45
CA LYS A 93 25.58 16.35 -17.25
C LYS A 93 24.38 15.40 -17.22
N ILE A 94 23.66 15.30 -18.33
CA ILE A 94 22.47 14.45 -18.46
C ILE A 94 22.72 13.21 -19.31
N GLY A 95 22.08 12.10 -18.94
CA GLY A 95 21.99 10.89 -19.76
C GLY A 95 20.79 10.92 -20.71
N ARG A 96 20.58 9.82 -21.44
CA ARG A 96 19.39 9.60 -22.29
C ARG A 96 18.34 8.79 -21.54
N LEU A 97 17.09 8.85 -22.01
CA LEU A 97 16.05 7.95 -21.53
C LEU A 97 16.41 6.50 -21.88
N ARG A 98 16.11 5.60 -20.96
CA ARG A 98 16.43 4.18 -21.05
C ARG A 98 15.17 3.34 -20.98
N PHE A 99 15.21 2.18 -21.63
CA PHE A 99 14.21 1.13 -21.48
C PHE A 99 13.98 0.80 -20.01
N LYS A 100 12.73 0.55 -19.67
CA LYS A 100 12.31 0.16 -18.32
C LYS A 100 12.25 -1.36 -18.25
N GLY A 101 13.14 -1.93 -17.44
CA GLY A 101 13.14 -3.35 -17.11
C GLY A 101 11.91 -3.74 -16.30
N LYS A 102 11.71 -5.06 -16.18
CA LYS A 102 10.72 -5.62 -15.24
C LYS A 102 11.02 -5.06 -13.84
N ASP A 103 9.96 -4.68 -13.12
CA ASP A 103 10.03 -4.01 -11.82
C ASP A 103 10.55 -2.56 -11.76
N TRP A 104 11.05 -1.96 -12.84
CA TRP A 104 11.44 -0.54 -12.81
C TRP A 104 10.25 0.41 -13.02
N PHE A 105 9.17 -0.11 -13.60
CA PHE A 105 7.95 0.61 -13.88
C PHE A 105 6.96 0.42 -12.73
N LYS A 106 6.80 1.46 -11.90
CA LYS A 106 6.06 1.38 -10.63
C LYS A 106 4.79 2.24 -10.59
N THR A 107 4.51 2.99 -11.63
CA THR A 107 3.38 3.91 -11.67
C THR A 107 2.69 3.91 -13.02
N PHE A 108 1.36 3.90 -13.01
CA PHE A 108 0.53 4.26 -14.17
C PHE A 108 -0.50 5.32 -13.72
N THR A 109 -1.07 6.02 -14.70
CA THR A 109 -1.87 7.21 -14.43
C THR A 109 -3.19 7.17 -15.17
N TYR A 110 -4.26 7.53 -14.48
CA TYR A 110 -5.54 7.87 -15.08
C TYR A 110 -5.67 9.38 -15.09
N ASN A 111 -5.84 9.97 -16.27
CA ASN A 111 -6.04 11.41 -16.45
C ASN A 111 -7.36 11.67 -17.18
N GLN A 112 -8.01 12.79 -16.84
CA GLN A 112 -9.28 13.26 -17.42
C GLN A 112 -10.50 12.37 -17.14
N SER A 113 -10.40 11.05 -17.25
CA SER A 113 -11.52 10.12 -17.06
C SER A 113 -11.05 8.72 -16.65
N GLY A 114 -12.02 7.80 -16.47
CA GLY A 114 -11.75 6.41 -16.12
C GLY A 114 -11.54 6.16 -14.63
N PHE A 115 -11.93 7.09 -13.78
CA PHE A 115 -11.88 6.95 -12.33
C PHE A 115 -13.07 7.63 -11.65
N ALA A 116 -13.46 7.12 -10.48
CA ALA A 116 -14.46 7.72 -9.61
C ALA A 116 -14.16 7.37 -8.15
N ILE A 117 -14.47 8.29 -7.24
CA ILE A 117 -14.44 8.02 -5.80
C ILE A 117 -15.88 7.76 -5.36
N MET A 118 -16.11 6.64 -4.70
CA MET A 118 -17.38 6.27 -4.10
C MET A 118 -17.18 6.29 -2.59
N GLN A 119 -17.76 7.31 -1.95
CA GLN A 119 -17.81 7.41 -0.50
C GLN A 119 -18.89 6.45 0.01
N ASN A 120 -18.54 5.64 1.00
CA ASN A 120 -19.48 4.72 1.63
C ASN A 120 -19.70 5.13 3.09
N GLN A 121 -20.84 4.78 3.68
CA GLN A 121 -21.08 4.92 5.13
C GLN A 121 -20.31 3.88 5.97
N THR A 122 -19.21 3.33 5.45
CA THR A 122 -18.38 2.32 6.13
C THR A 122 -16.98 2.86 6.36
N ARG A 123 -16.14 2.11 7.08
CA ARG A 123 -14.72 2.47 7.30
C ARG A 123 -13.91 2.66 6.01
N TYR A 124 -14.31 2.02 4.91
CA TYR A 124 -13.58 2.03 3.65
C TYR A 124 -14.41 2.68 2.53
N ASP A 125 -13.81 3.68 1.90
CA ASP A 125 -14.25 4.22 0.63
C ASP A 125 -13.74 3.36 -0.51
N LYS A 126 -14.30 3.55 -1.70
CA LYS A 126 -13.92 2.81 -2.90
C LYS A 126 -13.42 3.75 -3.98
N LEU A 127 -12.24 3.44 -4.51
CA LEU A 127 -11.70 4.06 -5.70
C LEU A 127 -12.02 3.14 -6.89
N TRP A 128 -12.97 3.55 -7.71
CA TRP A 128 -13.27 2.86 -8.96
C TRP A 128 -12.27 3.30 -10.04
N LEU A 129 -11.66 2.32 -10.71
CA LEU A 129 -10.80 2.53 -11.88
C LEU A 129 -11.33 1.69 -13.05
N SER A 130 -11.51 2.33 -14.20
CA SER A 130 -11.94 1.67 -15.43
C SER A 130 -10.99 0.52 -15.78
N LYS A 131 -11.56 -0.64 -16.13
CA LYS A 131 -10.88 -1.92 -16.43
C LYS A 131 -10.19 -2.62 -15.25
N ILE A 132 -10.16 -2.03 -14.05
CA ILE A 132 -9.62 -2.67 -12.84
C ILE A 132 -10.76 -3.04 -11.88
N GLY A 133 -11.65 -2.09 -11.59
CA GLY A 133 -12.78 -2.23 -10.67
C GLY A 133 -12.67 -1.31 -9.45
N GLU A 134 -13.46 -1.61 -8.41
CA GLU A 134 -13.55 -0.86 -7.16
C GLU A 134 -12.49 -1.31 -6.15
N ILE A 135 -11.54 -0.44 -5.81
CA ILE A 135 -10.47 -0.75 -4.87
C ILE A 135 -10.74 -0.06 -3.52
N PRO A 136 -10.83 -0.79 -2.40
CA PRO A 136 -10.99 -0.20 -1.09
C PRO A 136 -9.81 0.70 -0.70
N PHE A 137 -10.10 1.84 -0.08
CA PHE A 137 -9.11 2.75 0.50
C PHE A 137 -9.70 3.49 1.71
N ILE A 138 -8.84 4.16 2.47
CA ILE A 138 -9.27 5.00 3.61
C ILE A 138 -9.04 6.46 3.26
N MET A 139 -10.13 7.21 3.08
CA MET A 139 -10.08 8.66 2.91
C MET A 139 -9.88 9.33 4.28
N HIS A 140 -8.63 9.50 4.68
CA HIS A 140 -8.27 10.18 5.93
C HIS A 140 -8.27 11.72 5.83
N ARG A 141 -8.58 12.26 4.64
CA ARG A 141 -8.67 13.69 4.31
C ARG A 141 -9.62 13.84 3.13
N ASP A 142 -10.49 14.84 3.18
CA ASP A 142 -11.35 15.17 2.05
C ASP A 142 -10.54 15.71 0.88
N VAL A 143 -10.99 15.37 -0.33
CA VAL A 143 -10.38 15.85 -1.58
C VAL A 143 -11.15 17.07 -2.05
N GLU A 144 -10.56 18.23 -1.85
CA GLU A 144 -11.16 19.51 -2.25
C GLU A 144 -10.91 19.80 -3.73
N GLY A 145 -11.93 20.31 -4.41
CA GLY A 145 -11.85 20.71 -5.81
C GLY A 145 -12.05 19.57 -6.82
N LYS A 146 -11.79 19.87 -8.09
CA LYS A 146 -12.03 18.93 -9.20
C LYS A 146 -10.84 18.00 -9.38
N ILE A 147 -11.06 16.69 -9.27
CA ILE A 147 -10.03 15.68 -9.53
C ILE A 147 -9.64 15.71 -11.02
N LYS A 148 -8.35 15.90 -11.30
CA LYS A 148 -7.79 15.92 -12.66
C LYS A 148 -7.14 14.61 -13.06
N GLN A 149 -6.47 14.00 -12.08
CA GLN A 149 -5.58 12.88 -12.33
C GLN A 149 -5.47 12.00 -11.08
N ILE A 150 -5.41 10.68 -11.28
CA ILE A 150 -5.09 9.71 -10.24
C ILE A 150 -3.88 8.89 -10.71
N THR A 151 -2.81 8.92 -9.95
CA THR A 151 -1.60 8.12 -10.22
C THR A 151 -1.52 6.98 -9.23
N ILE A 152 -1.53 5.75 -9.74
CA ILE A 152 -1.41 4.55 -8.92
C ILE A 152 0.06 4.16 -8.83
N LYS A 153 0.55 3.92 -7.62
CA LYS A 153 1.95 3.59 -7.35
C LYS A 153 2.08 2.29 -6.55
N HIS A 154 2.91 1.38 -7.07
CA HIS A 154 3.33 0.18 -6.38
C HIS A 154 4.67 0.42 -5.66
N TYR A 155 4.70 0.26 -4.35
CA TYR A 155 5.91 0.41 -3.55
C TYR A 155 6.66 -0.92 -3.40
N PRO A 156 8.01 -0.91 -3.21
CA PRO A 156 8.77 -2.13 -2.93
C PRO A 156 8.31 -2.92 -1.70
N SER A 157 7.55 -2.28 -0.80
CA SER A 157 6.91 -2.93 0.35
C SER A 157 5.69 -3.79 -0.02
N GLY A 158 5.33 -3.90 -1.30
CA GLY A 158 4.10 -4.56 -1.78
C GLY A 158 2.83 -3.71 -1.63
N LYS A 159 2.95 -2.48 -1.11
CA LYS A 159 1.80 -1.62 -0.84
C LYS A 159 1.45 -0.74 -2.05
N TRP A 160 0.16 -0.56 -2.26
CA TRP A 160 -0.41 0.28 -3.31
C TRP A 160 -0.89 1.62 -2.75
N TYR A 161 -0.65 2.69 -3.50
CA TYR A 161 -1.10 4.03 -3.15
C TYR A 161 -1.68 4.74 -4.38
N ALA A 162 -2.73 5.53 -4.15
CA ALA A 162 -3.26 6.49 -5.12
C ALA A 162 -2.78 7.90 -4.76
N SER A 163 -2.20 8.60 -5.72
CA SER A 163 -1.93 10.04 -5.66
C SER A 163 -2.99 10.75 -6.49
N ILE A 164 -3.94 11.40 -5.82
CA ILE A 164 -5.07 12.10 -6.41
C ILE A 164 -4.69 13.57 -6.53
N ILE A 165 -4.65 14.08 -7.75
CA ILE A 165 -4.37 15.49 -8.04
C ILE A 165 -5.71 16.18 -8.26
N ALA A 166 -6.04 17.11 -7.38
CA ALA A 166 -7.23 17.95 -7.49
C ALA A 166 -6.85 19.41 -7.72
N GLU A 167 -7.69 20.10 -8.48
CA GLU A 167 -7.55 21.53 -8.76
C GLU A 167 -8.65 22.30 -8.02
N THR A 168 -8.25 23.18 -7.12
CA THR A 168 -9.12 24.13 -6.42
C THR A 168 -9.06 25.49 -7.11
N LYS A 169 -10.19 26.19 -7.16
CA LYS A 169 -10.29 27.55 -7.71
C LYS A 169 -9.84 28.62 -6.72
N ASP A 170 -9.67 28.25 -5.46
CA ASP A 170 -9.37 29.22 -4.41
C ASP A 170 -7.99 29.84 -4.64
N GLU A 171 -7.99 31.15 -4.82
CA GLU A 171 -6.81 31.97 -4.69
C GLU A 171 -6.54 32.14 -3.20
N ILE A 172 -5.35 31.73 -2.74
CA ILE A 172 -4.94 32.00 -1.37
C ILE A 172 -4.90 33.54 -1.24
N PRO A 173 -5.68 34.15 -0.34
CA PRO A 173 -5.67 35.59 -0.19
C PRO A 173 -4.25 36.03 0.11
N LYS A 174 -3.73 36.99 -0.67
CA LYS A 174 -2.44 37.60 -0.38
C LYS A 174 -2.55 38.28 0.98
N THR A 175 -1.86 37.74 1.97
CA THR A 175 -1.82 38.36 3.29
C THR A 175 -1.02 39.66 3.19
N GLU A 176 -1.56 40.76 3.72
CA GLU A 176 -0.88 42.05 3.81
C GLU A 176 0.17 42.11 4.94
N ASN A 177 0.64 40.95 5.41
CA ASN A 177 1.54 40.90 6.55
C ASN A 177 2.91 41.50 6.16
N LYS A 178 3.23 42.66 6.73
CA LYS A 178 4.49 43.38 6.53
C LYS A 178 5.59 42.89 7.46
N ASP A 179 5.23 42.11 8.48
CA ASP A 179 6.18 41.60 9.45
C ASP A 179 7.03 40.51 8.83
N LYS A 180 8.34 40.64 9.00
CA LYS A 180 9.32 39.66 8.56
C LYS A 180 9.81 38.89 9.77
N VAL A 181 9.66 37.58 9.73
CA VAL A 181 10.19 36.68 10.75
C VAL A 181 11.29 35.84 10.13
N GLY A 182 12.47 35.85 10.76
CA GLY A 182 13.56 34.93 10.40
C GLY A 182 13.27 33.57 11.03
N ILE A 183 13.40 32.49 10.27
CA ILE A 183 13.29 31.11 10.77
C ILE A 183 14.63 30.43 10.55
N ASP A 184 15.24 29.95 11.63
CA ASP A 184 16.43 29.12 11.60
C ASP A 184 16.09 27.66 11.94
N LEU A 185 16.74 26.71 11.25
CA LEU A 185 16.51 25.27 11.46
C LEU A 185 17.72 24.67 12.17
N GLY A 186 17.50 24.18 13.38
CA GLY A 186 18.56 23.69 14.25
C GLY A 186 18.59 22.17 14.43
N THR A 187 19.69 21.69 15.01
CA THR A 187 19.82 20.31 15.48
C THR A 187 19.32 20.15 16.92
N ILE A 188 19.38 21.22 17.73
CA ILE A 188 18.87 21.25 19.11
C ILE A 188 17.35 21.43 19.09
N ASN A 189 16.87 22.55 18.55
CA ASN A 189 15.46 22.82 18.27
C ASN A 189 15.21 22.66 16.77
N TYR A 190 14.07 22.09 16.38
CA TYR A 190 13.74 21.87 14.98
C TYR A 190 13.66 23.18 14.19
N ALA A 191 12.99 24.18 14.77
CA ALA A 191 12.90 25.52 14.23
C ALA A 191 12.94 26.55 15.36
N TYR A 192 13.60 27.67 15.13
CA TYR A 192 13.65 28.82 16.02
C TYR A 192 13.31 30.06 15.21
N ASP A 193 12.43 30.92 15.73
CA ASP A 193 12.07 32.16 15.06
C ASP A 193 12.73 33.39 15.69
N SER A 194 12.81 34.50 14.94
CA SER A 194 13.38 35.75 15.42
C SER A 194 12.62 36.41 16.57
N ASN A 195 11.42 35.90 16.89
CA ASN A 195 10.58 36.36 18.00
C ASN A 195 10.82 35.54 19.29
N GLY A 196 11.73 34.57 19.27
CA GLY A 196 12.07 33.74 20.43
C GLY A 196 11.23 32.46 20.56
N ASN A 197 10.28 32.20 19.65
CA ASN A 197 9.53 30.95 19.66
C ASN A 197 10.40 29.81 19.09
N HIS A 198 10.19 28.61 19.62
CA HIS A 198 10.90 27.43 19.14
C HIS A 198 10.00 26.20 19.10
N PHE A 199 10.37 25.28 18.21
CA PHE A 199 9.76 23.97 18.08
C PHE A 199 10.78 22.91 18.47
N ASP A 200 10.39 22.01 19.37
CA ASP A 200 11.25 20.91 19.80
C ASP A 200 11.64 20.00 18.64
N ASN A 201 12.89 19.53 18.66
CA ASN A 201 13.33 18.51 17.72
C ASN A 201 12.82 17.12 18.16
N PRO A 202 11.96 16.44 17.37
CA PRO A 202 11.43 15.13 17.74
C PRO A 202 12.48 13.99 17.70
N LYS A 203 13.68 14.25 17.17
CA LYS A 203 14.85 13.34 17.12
C LYS A 203 14.51 11.95 16.55
N HIS A 204 13.73 11.91 15.46
CA HIS A 204 13.28 10.66 14.84
C HIS A 204 14.45 9.78 14.36
N LEU A 205 15.54 10.39 13.88
CA LEU A 205 16.74 9.68 13.43
C LEU A 205 17.38 8.91 14.58
N ASP A 206 17.62 9.56 15.71
CA ASP A 206 18.25 8.93 16.89
C ASP A 206 17.42 7.75 17.41
N LYS A 207 16.10 7.93 17.51
CA LYS A 207 15.16 6.87 17.90
C LYS A 207 15.24 5.68 16.94
N SER A 208 15.27 5.95 15.63
CA SER A 208 15.36 4.91 14.60
C SER A 208 16.72 4.20 14.61
N LEU A 209 17.82 4.93 14.78
CA LEU A 209 19.17 4.39 14.88
C LEU A 209 19.34 3.50 16.11
N LYS A 210 18.77 3.88 17.26
CA LYS A 210 18.79 3.04 18.48
C LYS A 210 18.11 1.69 18.23
N LYS A 211 16.94 1.70 17.58
CA LYS A 211 16.22 0.46 17.20
C LYS A 211 17.03 -0.36 16.20
N LEU A 212 17.59 0.28 15.17
CA LEU A 212 18.40 -0.38 14.16
C LEU A 212 19.64 -1.04 14.76
N ARG A 213 20.38 -0.35 15.63
CA ARG A 213 21.54 -0.92 16.34
C ARG A 213 21.18 -2.16 17.15
N LYS A 214 20.02 -2.15 17.84
CA LYS A 214 19.53 -3.32 18.58
C LYS A 214 19.26 -4.51 17.66
N GLU A 215 18.58 -4.29 16.54
CA GLU A 215 18.30 -5.34 15.57
C GLU A 215 19.55 -5.85 14.85
N GLN A 216 20.49 -4.96 14.52
CA GLN A 216 21.78 -5.35 13.94
C GLN A 216 22.63 -6.16 14.91
N ARG A 217 22.67 -5.80 16.21
CA ARG A 217 23.35 -6.61 17.24
C ARG A 217 22.70 -7.98 17.37
N ARG A 218 21.37 -8.05 17.41
CA ARG A 218 20.62 -9.32 17.42
C ARG A 218 20.91 -10.16 16.18
N LEU A 219 21.05 -9.54 15.01
CA LEU A 219 21.38 -10.22 13.77
C LEU A 219 22.83 -10.74 13.76
N SER A 220 23.79 -9.94 14.24
CA SER A 220 25.22 -10.28 14.29
C SER A 220 25.48 -11.53 15.15
N ILE A 221 24.76 -11.69 16.26
CA ILE A 221 24.87 -12.87 17.14
C ILE A 221 24.21 -14.12 16.51
N LYS A 222 23.34 -13.97 15.50
CA LYS A 222 22.67 -15.11 14.87
C LYS A 222 23.61 -15.79 13.86
N LYS A 223 23.88 -17.08 14.08
CA LYS A 223 24.57 -17.94 13.09
C LYS A 223 23.74 -18.00 11.80
N LYS A 224 24.31 -17.47 10.71
CA LYS A 224 23.71 -17.59 9.36
C LYS A 224 23.62 -19.08 9.01
N GLY A 225 22.42 -19.55 8.70
CA GLY A 225 22.18 -20.98 8.44
C GLY A 225 22.11 -21.85 9.69
N SER A 226 21.75 -21.31 10.86
CA SER A 226 21.61 -22.06 12.11
C SER A 226 20.91 -23.41 11.93
N ASP A 227 21.41 -24.43 12.62
CA ASP A 227 21.03 -25.84 12.47
C ASP A 227 19.58 -26.17 12.90
N ASN A 228 18.79 -25.17 13.30
CA ASN A 228 17.35 -25.27 13.57
C ASN A 228 16.53 -25.88 12.44
N ARG A 229 17.00 -25.74 11.19
CA ARG A 229 16.34 -26.34 10.01
C ARG A 229 16.59 -27.84 9.91
N GLN A 230 17.70 -28.31 10.50
CA GLN A 230 18.09 -29.72 10.55
C GLN A 230 17.56 -30.40 11.81
N LYS A 231 17.44 -29.68 12.93
CA LYS A 231 16.95 -30.24 14.20
C LYS A 231 15.47 -30.63 14.15
N CYS A 232 15.13 -31.83 14.59
CA CYS A 232 13.74 -32.28 14.74
C CYS A 232 13.09 -31.60 15.95
N SER A 233 11.89 -31.02 15.78
CA SER A 233 11.15 -30.36 16.87
C SER A 233 10.66 -31.32 17.94
N ASN A 234 10.36 -32.56 17.56
CA ASN A 234 9.91 -33.62 18.47
C ASN A 234 11.09 -34.18 19.30
N CYS A 235 11.99 -34.94 18.66
CA CYS A 235 13.06 -35.65 19.37
C CYS A 235 14.41 -34.90 19.49
N GLY A 236 14.57 -33.74 18.86
CA GLY A 236 15.81 -32.96 18.93
C GLY A 236 17.00 -33.48 18.10
N LYS A 237 16.89 -34.62 17.41
CA LYS A 237 17.96 -35.16 16.54
C LYS A 237 18.16 -34.28 15.30
N GLU A 238 19.39 -34.19 14.81
CA GLU A 238 19.70 -33.54 13.55
C GLU A 238 19.38 -34.46 12.37
N VAL A 239 18.64 -33.92 11.40
CA VAL A 239 18.27 -34.58 10.15
C VAL A 239 18.87 -33.75 9.02
N PRO A 240 20.06 -34.08 8.49
CA PRO A 240 20.70 -33.28 7.45
C PRO A 240 19.89 -33.33 6.15
N LYS A 241 19.50 -32.16 5.63
CA LYS A 241 18.77 -32.02 4.36
C LYS A 241 19.21 -30.78 3.56
N LYS A 242 19.08 -30.85 2.24
CA LYS A 242 19.39 -29.74 1.32
C LYS A 242 18.22 -28.74 1.25
N LEU A 243 18.49 -27.51 0.79
CA LEU A 243 17.53 -26.40 0.76
C LEU A 243 16.26 -26.67 -0.06
N TRP A 244 16.31 -27.54 -1.05
CA TRP A 244 15.14 -27.92 -1.86
C TRP A 244 14.26 -28.96 -1.18
N ASN A 245 14.75 -29.69 -0.17
CA ASN A 245 13.91 -30.62 0.57
C ASN A 245 12.99 -29.82 1.52
N ARG A 246 11.70 -29.82 1.18
CA ARG A 246 10.65 -29.07 1.89
C ARG A 246 10.00 -29.87 3.02
N ILE A 247 10.23 -31.18 3.10
CA ILE A 247 9.65 -32.07 4.11
C ILE A 247 10.71 -32.41 5.16
N HIS A 248 10.35 -32.31 6.44
CA HIS A 248 11.13 -32.81 7.57
C HIS A 248 10.64 -34.20 7.94
N LYS A 249 11.38 -35.24 7.56
CA LYS A 249 11.12 -36.62 7.96
C LYS A 249 12.20 -37.09 8.93
N CYS A 250 11.82 -37.41 10.15
CA CYS A 250 12.73 -37.83 11.22
C CYS A 250 12.48 -39.30 11.61
N SER A 251 13.51 -40.00 12.09
CA SER A 251 13.42 -41.37 12.58
C SER A 251 12.53 -41.54 13.82
N CYS A 252 12.15 -40.46 14.49
CA CYS A 252 11.15 -40.48 15.57
C CYS A 252 9.69 -40.53 15.09
N GLY A 253 9.46 -40.65 13.77
CA GLY A 253 8.12 -40.70 13.17
C GLY A 253 7.53 -39.33 12.80
N LEU A 254 8.22 -38.21 13.10
CA LEU A 254 7.76 -36.88 12.71
C LEU A 254 7.95 -36.64 11.21
N GLU A 255 6.86 -36.37 10.50
CA GLU A 255 6.84 -35.98 9.08
C GLU A 255 5.96 -34.74 8.85
N ILE A 256 6.60 -33.57 8.72
CA ILE A 256 5.91 -32.27 8.58
C ILE A 256 6.68 -31.33 7.63
N ASP A 257 6.09 -30.20 7.23
CA ASP A 257 6.82 -29.17 6.47
C ASP A 257 8.05 -28.68 7.26
N ARG A 258 9.18 -28.51 6.56
CA ARG A 258 10.47 -28.15 7.15
C ARG A 258 10.44 -26.78 7.82
N ASP A 259 9.77 -25.82 7.21
CA ASP A 259 9.68 -24.47 7.75
C ASP A 259 8.74 -24.48 8.97
N TYR A 260 7.67 -25.29 8.96
CA TYR A 260 6.83 -25.54 10.15
C TYR A 260 7.62 -26.18 11.31
N ASN A 261 8.41 -27.23 11.06
CA ASN A 261 9.33 -27.80 12.06
C ASN A 261 10.31 -26.76 12.63
N SER A 262 10.85 -25.90 11.76
CA SER A 262 11.77 -24.84 12.16
C SER A 262 11.08 -23.80 13.06
N ALA A 263 9.81 -23.46 12.77
CA ALA A 263 9.00 -22.58 13.62
C ALA A 263 8.75 -23.20 15.01
N MET A 264 8.45 -24.49 15.08
CA MET A 264 8.30 -25.21 16.36
C MET A 264 9.58 -25.19 17.21
N ASN A 265 10.75 -25.37 16.58
CA ASN A 265 12.04 -25.23 17.27
C ASN A 265 12.28 -23.81 17.80
N ILE A 266 11.85 -22.78 17.06
CA ILE A 266 11.96 -21.38 17.49
C ILE A 266 11.03 -21.12 18.67
N LEU A 267 9.78 -21.60 18.60
CA LEU A 267 8.80 -21.47 19.69
C LEU A 267 9.31 -22.15 20.97
N LYS A 268 9.79 -23.39 20.88
CA LYS A 268 10.32 -24.13 22.03
C LYS A 268 11.46 -23.38 22.72
N ARG A 269 12.41 -22.85 21.95
CA ARG A 269 13.51 -22.02 22.48
C ARG A 269 13.03 -20.71 23.10
N ALA A 270 12.00 -20.09 22.51
CA ALA A 270 11.43 -18.86 23.05
C ALA A 270 10.77 -19.12 24.42
N LEU A 271 10.00 -20.21 24.54
CA LEU A 271 9.37 -20.62 25.81
C LEU A 271 10.42 -20.99 26.86
N GLU A 272 11.48 -21.71 26.48
CA GLU A 272 12.60 -22.03 27.37
C GLU A 272 13.30 -20.78 27.93
N SER A 273 13.31 -19.67 27.17
CA SER A 273 13.89 -18.39 27.60
C SER A 273 13.01 -17.56 28.55
N LEU A 274 11.76 -17.98 28.80
CA LEU A 274 10.84 -17.29 29.70
C LEU A 274 10.94 -17.82 31.15
N PRO A 275 10.63 -16.98 32.16
CA PRO A 275 10.46 -17.42 33.54
C PRO A 275 9.42 -18.54 33.65
N PRO A 276 9.54 -19.47 34.62
CA PRO A 276 8.67 -20.65 34.74
C PRO A 276 7.17 -20.32 34.66
N GLU A 277 6.76 -19.22 35.29
CA GLU A 277 5.39 -18.68 35.34
C GLU A 277 4.78 -18.32 33.98
N ARG A 278 5.60 -18.24 32.91
CA ARG A 278 5.16 -17.84 31.55
C ARG A 278 5.51 -18.87 30.47
N ARG A 279 5.88 -20.10 30.86
CA ARG A 279 6.29 -21.15 29.92
C ARG A 279 5.12 -21.89 29.28
N GLU A 280 3.94 -21.79 29.87
CA GLU A 280 2.73 -22.37 29.30
C GLU A 280 2.31 -21.57 28.08
N SER A 281 2.26 -22.24 26.93
CA SER A 281 1.54 -21.71 25.77
C SER A 281 0.06 -21.78 26.09
N THR A 282 -0.49 -20.74 26.72
CA THR A 282 -1.94 -20.53 26.64
C THR A 282 -2.25 -20.27 25.18
N PRO A 283 -3.04 -21.13 24.51
CA PRO A 283 -3.66 -20.72 23.26
C PRO A 283 -4.43 -19.46 23.59
N VAL A 284 -4.18 -18.36 22.88
CA VAL A 284 -5.22 -17.32 22.80
C VAL A 284 -6.41 -18.08 22.25
N GLU A 285 -7.48 -18.20 23.04
CA GLU A 285 -8.74 -18.75 22.59
C GLU A 285 -9.14 -17.96 21.35
N THR A 286 -8.82 -18.51 20.18
CA THR A 286 -9.46 -18.13 18.94
C THR A 286 -10.78 -18.89 18.91
N GLU A 287 -11.67 -18.65 19.87
CA GLU A 287 -13.06 -18.95 19.62
C GLU A 287 -13.48 -18.00 18.48
N PRO A 288 -14.01 -18.52 17.36
CA PRO A 288 -14.67 -17.69 16.38
C PRO A 288 -15.85 -17.02 17.10
N LEU A 289 -15.88 -15.69 17.12
CA LEU A 289 -17.13 -14.96 17.32
C LEU A 289 -18.08 -15.42 16.22
N LEU A 290 -18.91 -16.42 16.52
CA LEU A 290 -20.18 -16.79 15.88
C LEU A 290 -20.57 -18.18 16.40
N LYS A 291 -21.25 -18.23 17.55
CA LYS A 291 -22.27 -19.25 17.79
C LYS A 291 -23.62 -18.57 17.58
N ASN A 292 -24.37 -19.13 16.65
CA ASN A 292 -25.73 -18.73 16.32
C ASN A 292 -26.62 -18.88 17.56
N ASP A 293 -26.97 -17.77 18.22
CA ASP A 293 -28.06 -17.79 19.18
C ASP A 293 -29.40 -17.79 18.45
N ARG A 294 -29.88 -19.00 18.18
CA ARG A 294 -31.32 -19.28 18.07
C ARG A 294 -31.78 -19.90 19.39
N ARG A 295 -32.46 -19.06 20.17
CA ARG A 295 -33.61 -19.34 21.05
C ARG A 295 -33.37 -20.16 22.34
N THR A 296 -33.77 -19.51 23.45
CA THR A 296 -34.58 -20.00 24.61
C THR A 296 -34.01 -21.18 25.42
N GLU A 297 -34.02 -21.23 26.76
CA GLU A 297 -35.05 -20.79 27.70
C GLU A 297 -34.58 -20.95 29.18
N SER A 298 -35.14 -20.10 30.05
CA SER A 298 -35.60 -20.40 31.43
C SER A 298 -34.69 -20.36 32.68
N ALA A 299 -35.36 -19.89 33.75
CA ALA A 299 -35.09 -19.87 35.20
C ALA A 299 -34.34 -18.63 35.75
N SER A 300 -34.85 -17.81 36.68
CA SER A 300 -36.09 -17.86 37.48
C SER A 300 -36.31 -16.53 38.26
N VAL A 301 -37.43 -15.87 37.98
CA VAL A 301 -38.47 -15.33 38.90
C VAL A 301 -38.11 -14.72 40.28
N ASN A 302 -38.46 -13.43 40.49
CA ASN A 302 -39.49 -12.89 41.42
C ASN A 302 -39.48 -11.35 41.36
N PHE A 303 -40.47 -10.65 40.80
CA PHE A 303 -41.75 -10.18 41.38
C PHE A 303 -41.62 -9.25 42.60
N GLU A 304 -41.84 -7.94 42.38
CA GLU A 304 -42.71 -7.09 43.21
C GLU A 304 -43.00 -5.73 42.52
N GLN A 305 -44.32 -5.44 42.39
CA GLN A 305 -44.99 -4.12 42.39
C GLN A 305 -44.69 -3.10 41.24
N VAL A 306 -45.63 -2.39 40.58
CA VAL A 306 -47.04 -2.03 40.90
C VAL A 306 -47.70 -1.28 39.69
N TRP A 307 -48.98 -1.61 39.39
CA TRP A 307 -50.11 -0.86 38.73
C TRP A 307 -50.10 -0.59 37.21
N SER A 308 -51.03 -1.17 36.42
CA SER A 308 -52.45 -0.80 36.12
C SER A 308 -52.54 0.43 35.20
N GLU A 309 -53.04 0.36 33.96
CA GLU A 309 -54.47 0.22 33.62
C GLU A 309 -54.67 -0.23 32.16
N LYS A 310 -55.73 -1.01 31.92
CA LYS A 310 -56.23 -1.43 30.60
C LYS A 310 -57.04 -0.32 29.93
N GLN A 311 -56.98 -0.24 28.60
CA GLN A 311 -58.19 -0.11 27.76
C GLN A 311 -57.89 -0.61 26.33
N GLU A 312 -58.82 -1.41 25.81
CA GLU A 312 -58.76 -2.11 24.51
C GLU A 312 -59.44 -1.32 23.39
N ALA A 313 -58.85 -1.46 22.18
CA ALA A 313 -59.46 -1.54 20.83
C ALA A 313 -60.24 -0.32 20.24
N PRO A 314 -60.52 -0.27 18.91
CA PRO A 314 -60.11 -1.13 17.79
C PRO A 314 -59.49 -0.40 16.58
N CYS A 315 -59.03 -1.22 15.65
CA CYS A 315 -58.76 -0.94 14.25
C CYS A 315 -60.04 -0.48 13.53
N ASP A 316 -59.97 0.63 12.81
CA ASP A 316 -60.87 0.92 11.69
C ASP A 316 -60.06 1.15 10.41
N SER A 317 -60.70 0.78 9.32
CA SER A 317 -60.15 0.35 8.05
C SER A 317 -60.51 1.31 6.91
N TRP A 318 -59.73 1.24 5.82
CA TRP A 318 -60.01 1.71 4.45
C TRP A 318 -60.17 3.23 4.21
N GLU A 319 -59.13 3.85 3.64
CA GLU A 319 -59.04 4.27 2.23
C GLU A 319 -57.61 4.70 1.87
#